data_AF-A0A4Q1CJ29-F1
#
_entry.id   AF-A0A4Q1CJ29-F1
#
_cell.length_a   1.000
_cell.length_b   1.000
_cell.length_c   1.000
_cell.angle_alpha   90.00
_cell.angle_beta   90.00
_cell.angle_gamma   90.00
#
_symmetry.space_group_name_H-M   'P 1'
#
loop_
_entity.id
_entity.type
_entity.pdbx_description
1 polymer ?
#
loop_
_entity_poly.entity_id
_entity_poly.type
_entity_poly.pdbx_seq_one_letter_code
_entity_poly.pdbx_strand_id
1 'polypeptide(L)'
;MLHHQLPPQFNNTPVRLSKKGAKHADSFIRKFFGAYHLHEIRRSLAALTEIALTTNNTHFDDAKERDCILWFYYELEIFIEAAWFQNKQSSTAKTKPKKKNK
;
A
#
# COMPACT_ATOMS: atom_id res chain seq x y z
N MET A 1 -3.81 -24.52 17.17
CA MET A 1 -4.14 -23.09 17.09
C MET A 1 -2.86 -22.31 17.28
N LEU A 2 -2.31 -21.71 16.22
CA LEU A 2 -1.14 -20.84 16.35
C LEU A 2 -1.63 -19.48 16.83
N HIS A 3 -1.59 -19.26 18.14
CA HIS A 3 -1.56 -17.90 18.69
C HIS A 3 -0.34 -17.20 18.08
N HIS A 4 -0.51 -16.47 16.99
CA HIS A 4 0.46 -15.44 16.63
C HIS A 4 0.29 -14.35 17.70
N GLN A 5 0.93 -14.56 18.85
CA GLN A 5 1.30 -13.45 19.72
C GLN A 5 2.14 -12.53 18.84
N LEU A 6 1.48 -11.51 18.32
CA LEU A 6 2.11 -10.41 17.63
C LEU A 6 3.28 -9.95 18.50
N PRO A 7 4.54 -10.02 18.01
CA PRO A 7 5.69 -9.72 18.85
C PRO A 7 5.57 -8.30 19.42
N PRO A 8 6.06 -8.06 20.67
CA PRO A 8 5.78 -6.88 21.51
C PRO A 8 6.32 -5.53 21.00
N GLN A 9 6.59 -5.40 19.71
CA GLN A 9 7.21 -4.25 19.09
C GLN A 9 6.63 -4.02 17.70
N PHE A 10 5.34 -3.68 17.66
CA PHE A 10 4.79 -2.81 16.62
C PHE A 10 5.38 -1.41 16.82
N ASN A 11 6.66 -1.26 16.50
CA ASN A 11 7.31 0.04 16.49
C ASN A 11 6.72 0.87 15.34
N ASN A 12 6.58 2.18 15.54
CA ASN A 12 6.25 3.18 14.51
C ASN A 12 7.39 3.35 13.46
N THR A 13 8.15 2.29 13.20
CA THR A 13 9.31 2.30 12.31
C THR A 13 9.19 1.17 11.28
N PRO A 14 9.65 1.40 10.03
CA PRO A 14 9.60 0.38 8.99
C PRO A 14 10.40 -0.87 9.37
N VAL A 15 9.76 -2.04 9.29
CA VAL A 15 10.41 -3.35 9.53
C VAL A 15 11.11 -3.86 8.26
N ARG A 16 10.48 -3.70 7.09
CA ARG A 16 10.98 -4.27 5.82
C ARG A 16 11.88 -3.32 5.03
N LEU A 17 11.69 -2.02 5.18
CA LEU A 17 12.48 -1.01 4.46
C LEU A 17 13.64 -0.53 5.34
N SER A 18 14.87 -0.89 4.99
CA SER A 18 16.05 -0.43 5.73
C SER A 18 16.25 1.09 5.60
N LYS A 19 16.98 1.70 6.53
CA LYS A 19 17.36 3.14 6.46
C LYS A 19 18.05 3.52 5.14
N LYS A 20 18.81 2.58 4.54
CA LYS A 20 19.43 2.77 3.22
C LYS A 20 18.40 2.70 2.09
N GLY A 21 17.42 1.79 2.19
CA GLY A 21 16.31 1.69 1.24
C GLY A 21 15.36 2.89 1.27
N ALA A 22 15.19 3.54 2.43
CA ALA A 22 14.34 4.72 2.59
C ALA A 22 14.78 5.90 1.70
N LYS A 23 16.09 6.05 1.44
CA LYS A 23 16.62 7.09 0.51
C LYS A 23 16.19 6.89 -0.94
N HIS A 24 15.71 5.70 -1.28
CA HIS A 24 15.23 5.31 -2.61
C HIS A 24 13.78 4.81 -2.55
N ALA A 25 12.98 5.28 -1.58
CA ALA A 25 11.58 4.86 -1.41
C ALA A 25 10.76 5.01 -2.70
N ASP A 26 11.05 6.07 -3.48
CA ASP A 26 10.43 6.32 -4.78
C ASP A 26 10.72 5.22 -5.82
N SER A 27 11.88 4.57 -5.75
CA SER A 27 12.20 3.42 -6.61
C SER A 27 11.33 2.19 -6.30
N PHE A 28 10.94 1.99 -5.03
CA PHE A 28 10.04 0.91 -4.64
C PHE A 28 8.62 1.16 -5.13
N ILE A 29 8.14 2.41 -5.02
CA ILE A 29 6.84 2.83 -5.58
C ILE A 29 6.81 2.61 -7.10
N ARG A 30 7.86 3.05 -7.82
CA ARG A 30 8.00 2.82 -9.26
C ARG A 30 8.01 1.34 -9.62
N LYS A 31 8.78 0.53 -8.88
CA LYS A 31 8.85 -0.92 -9.10
C LYS A 31 7.49 -1.59 -8.86
N PHE A 32 6.79 -1.19 -7.81
CA PHE A 32 5.47 -1.72 -7.46
C PHE A 32 4.45 -1.43 -8.56
N PHE A 33 4.31 -0.18 -8.99
CA PHE A 33 3.38 0.20 -10.06
C PHE A 33 3.85 -0.16 -11.48
N GLY A 34 5.09 -0.62 -11.62
CA GLY A 34 5.57 -1.27 -12.84
C GLY A 34 5.22 -2.76 -12.91
N ALA A 35 4.95 -3.39 -11.76
CA ALA A 35 4.60 -4.80 -11.66
C ALA A 35 3.08 -5.04 -11.52
N TYR A 36 2.36 -4.08 -10.95
CA TYR A 36 0.92 -4.18 -10.68
C TYR A 36 0.16 -2.98 -11.22
N HIS A 37 -0.97 -3.24 -11.89
CA HIS A 37 -1.88 -2.18 -12.30
C HIS A 37 -2.85 -1.81 -11.18
N LEU A 38 -3.27 -0.54 -11.14
CA LEU A 38 -4.16 -0.02 -10.09
C LEU A 38 -5.48 -0.81 -9.97
N HIS A 39 -6.04 -1.25 -11.09
CA HIS A 39 -7.28 -2.02 -11.09
C HIS A 39 -7.11 -3.43 -10.48
N GLU A 40 -5.95 -4.06 -10.64
CA GLU A 40 -5.63 -5.37 -10.07
C GLU A 40 -5.48 -5.26 -8.54
N ILE A 41 -4.87 -4.17 -8.09
CA ILE A 41 -4.71 -3.87 -6.66
C ILE A 41 -6.07 -3.65 -6.02
N ARG A 42 -6.94 -2.81 -6.59
CA ARG A 42 -8.30 -2.59 -6.09
C ARG A 42 -9.10 -3.89 -6.02
N ARG A 43 -9.03 -4.72 -7.07
CA ARG A 43 -9.70 -6.04 -7.07
C ARG A 43 -9.18 -6.94 -5.95
N SER A 44 -7.87 -6.99 -5.77
CA SER A 44 -7.24 -7.80 -4.72
C SER A 44 -7.63 -7.32 -3.33
N LEU A 45 -7.65 -6.01 -3.09
CA LEU A 45 -8.07 -5.43 -1.81
C LEU A 45 -9.54 -5.71 -1.51
N ALA A 46 -10.43 -5.52 -2.51
CA ALA A 46 -11.85 -5.80 -2.36
C ALA A 46 -12.08 -7.28 -1.99
N ALA A 47 -11.40 -8.21 -2.66
CA ALA A 47 -11.49 -9.64 -2.36
C ALA A 47 -10.99 -9.96 -0.95
N LEU A 48 -9.89 -9.34 -0.49
CA LEU A 48 -9.39 -9.54 0.87
C LEU A 48 -10.37 -9.02 1.93
N THR A 49 -10.96 -7.83 1.70
CA THR A 49 -11.96 -7.26 2.59
C THR A 49 -13.23 -8.10 2.63
N GLU A 50 -13.70 -8.57 1.48
CA GLU A 50 -14.84 -9.49 1.38
C GLU A 50 -14.59 -10.74 2.22
N ILE A 51 -13.46 -11.43 2.01
CA ILE A 51 -13.09 -12.62 2.78
C ILE A 51 -13.03 -12.32 4.27
N ALA A 52 -12.46 -11.19 4.67
CA ALA A 52 -12.36 -10.80 6.07
C ALA A 52 -13.74 -10.59 6.73
N LEU A 53 -14.72 -10.10 5.98
CA LEU A 53 -16.07 -9.81 6.48
C LEU A 53 -17.03 -10.99 6.40
N THR A 54 -16.84 -11.90 5.43
CA THR A 54 -17.75 -13.04 5.21
C THR A 54 -17.28 -14.34 5.84
N THR A 55 -16.01 -14.43 6.22
CA THR A 55 -15.48 -15.61 6.89
C THR A 55 -15.75 -15.51 8.38
N ASN A 56 -16.33 -16.56 8.97
CA ASN A 56 -16.46 -16.67 10.43
C ASN A 56 -15.07 -16.65 11.06
N ASN A 57 -14.70 -15.50 11.60
CA ASN A 57 -13.41 -15.26 12.21
C ASN A 57 -13.66 -14.57 13.55
N THR A 58 -13.19 -15.20 14.62
CA THR A 58 -13.32 -14.71 15.99
C THR A 58 -12.73 -13.30 16.20
N HIS A 59 -11.91 -12.81 15.26
CA HIS A 59 -11.32 -11.48 15.28
C HIS A 59 -12.20 -10.37 14.68
N PHE A 60 -13.33 -10.73 14.04
CA PHE A 60 -14.24 -9.79 13.37
C PHE A 60 -15.71 -10.05 13.73
N ASP A 61 -15.94 -10.72 14.86
CA ASP A 61 -17.28 -11.04 15.36
C ASP A 61 -17.96 -9.77 15.91
N ASP A 62 -17.20 -8.81 16.44
CA ASP A 62 -17.74 -7.51 16.88
C ASP A 62 -18.03 -6.58 15.68
N ALA A 63 -19.16 -5.90 15.72
CA ALA A 63 -19.54 -4.91 14.71
C ALA A 63 -18.51 -3.78 14.61
N LYS A 64 -17.93 -3.35 15.74
CA LYS A 64 -16.89 -2.30 15.73
C LYS A 64 -15.61 -2.76 15.03
N GLU A 65 -15.24 -4.03 15.17
CA GLU A 65 -14.07 -4.58 14.49
C GLU A 65 -14.27 -4.59 12.97
N ARG A 66 -15.48 -4.92 12.50
CA ARG A 66 -15.83 -4.84 11.07
C ARG A 66 -15.80 -3.41 10.53
N ASP A 67 -16.33 -2.45 11.28
CA ASP A 67 -16.26 -1.02 10.92
C ASP A 67 -14.81 -0.53 10.81
N CYS A 68 -13.94 -0.95 11.74
CA CYS A 68 -12.51 -0.64 11.71
C CYS A 68 -11.83 -1.18 10.44
N ILE A 69 -12.15 -2.40 10.00
CA ILE A 69 -11.59 -2.97 8.75
C ILE A 69 -12.07 -2.18 7.55
N LEU A 70 -13.36 -1.86 7.47
CA LEU A 70 -13.91 -1.10 6.35
C LEU A 70 -13.26 0.28 6.25
N TRP A 71 -13.07 0.95 7.39
CA TRP A 71 -12.34 2.21 7.44
C TRP A 71 -10.88 2.06 7.02
N PHE A 72 -10.18 1.04 7.52
CA PHE A 72 -8.79 0.77 7.14
C PHE A 72 -8.65 0.47 5.64
N TYR A 73 -9.56 -0.31 5.07
CA TYR A 73 -9.62 -0.59 3.62
C TYR A 73 -9.75 0.70 2.81
N TYR A 74 -10.68 1.59 3.20
CA TYR A 74 -10.89 2.87 2.54
C TYR A 74 -9.63 3.75 2.56
N GLU A 75 -9.02 3.92 3.75
CA GLU A 75 -7.80 4.72 3.91
C GLU A 75 -6.62 4.12 3.12
N LEU A 76 -6.53 2.79 3.06
CA LEU A 76 -5.49 2.10 2.30
C LEU A 76 -5.66 2.29 0.79
N GLU A 77 -6.88 2.27 0.28
CA GLU A 77 -7.14 2.59 -1.13
C GLU A 77 -6.71 4.02 -1.47
N ILE A 78 -7.10 5.00 -0.66
CA ILE A 78 -6.65 6.40 -0.83
C ILE A 78 -5.13 6.50 -0.83
N PHE A 79 -4.47 5.83 0.12
CA PHE A 79 -3.01 5.83 0.21
C PHE A 79 -2.35 5.27 -1.07
N ILE A 80 -2.88 4.17 -1.60
CA ILE A 80 -2.38 3.55 -2.83
C ILE A 80 -2.60 4.47 -4.03
N GLU A 81 -3.75 5.12 -4.14
CA GLU A 81 -4.03 6.10 -5.20
C GLU A 81 -3.10 7.31 -5.13
N ALA A 82 -2.85 7.83 -3.92
CA ALA A 82 -1.88 8.91 -3.70
C ALA A 82 -0.47 8.50 -4.15
N ALA A 83 -0.04 7.28 -3.80
CA ALA A 83 1.24 6.73 -4.24
C ALA A 83 1.30 6.57 -5.77
N TRP A 84 0.19 6.22 -6.42
CA TRP A 84 0.10 6.12 -7.88
C TRP A 84 0.23 7.49 -8.56
N PHE A 85 -0.43 8.53 -8.02
CA PHE A 85 -0.25 9.90 -8.52
C PHE A 85 1.18 10.40 -8.33
N GLN A 86 1.80 10.12 -7.18
CA GLN A 86 3.21 10.44 -6.94
C GLN A 86 4.13 9.74 -7.95
N ASN A 87 3.85 8.48 -8.26
CA ASN A 87 4.57 7.73 -9.28
C ASN A 87 4.51 8.42 -10.66
N LYS A 88 3.30 8.81 -11.08
CA LYS A 88 3.10 9.52 -12.35
C LYS A 88 3.83 10.86 -12.41
N GLN A 89 3.76 11.67 -11.36
CA GLN A 89 4.44 12.97 -11.30
C GLN A 89 5.97 12.82 -11.39
N SER A 90 6.54 11.76 -10.83
CA SER A 90 7.98 11.49 -10.92
C SER A 90 8.45 11.12 -12.33
N SER A 91 7.53 10.66 -13.20
CA SER A 91 7.83 10.31 -14.60
C SER A 91 7.79 11.50 -15.55
N THR A 92 6.94 12.50 -15.29
CA THR A 92 6.74 13.66 -16.17
C THR A 92 7.81 14.75 -16.02
N ALA A 93 8.54 14.77 -14.90
CA ALA A 93 9.57 15.79 -14.63
C ALA A 93 10.90 15.58 -15.41
N LYS A 94 11.10 14.44 -16.08
CA LYS A 94 12.39 14.07 -16.71
C LYS A 94 12.55 14.43 -18.19
N THR A 95 11.58 15.09 -18.81
CA THR A 95 11.63 15.43 -20.26
C THR A 95 11.76 16.94 -20.47
N LYS A 96 12.92 17.52 -20.14
CA LYS A 96 13.33 18.79 -20.76
C LYS A 96 14.29 18.47 -21.91
N PRO A 97 13.95 18.76 -23.17
CA PRO A 97 14.86 18.53 -24.29
C PRO A 97 16.07 19.46 -24.16
N LYS A 98 17.27 18.90 -24.23
CA LYS A 98 18.51 19.67 -24.42
C LYS A 98 18.36 20.47 -25.72
N LYS A 99 18.13 21.78 -25.62
CA LYS A 99 18.34 22.70 -26.76
C LYS A 99 19.81 22.53 -27.20
N LYS A 100 20.02 21.88 -28.34
CA LYS A 100 21.28 21.94 -29.07
C LYS A 100 21.42 23.38 -29.56
N ASN A 101 22.32 24.14 -28.94
CA ASN A 101 22.78 25.40 -29.51
C ASN A 101 23.54 25.09 -30.80
N LYS A 102 23.15 25.76 -31.88
CA LYS A 102 23.94 25.90 -33.10
C LYS A 102 23.98 27.39 -33.43
#